data_AF-A0A6C1P1U9-F1
#
_entry.id   AF-A0A6C1P1U9-F1
#
_cell.length_a   1.000
_cell.length_b   1.000
_cell.length_c   1.000
_cell.angle_alpha   90.00
_cell.angle_beta   90.00
_cell.angle_gamma   90.00
#
_symmetry.space_group_name_H-M   'P 1'
#
loop_
_entity.id
_entity.type
_entity.pdbx_description
1 polymer ?
#
loop_
_entity_poly.entity_id
_entity_poly.type
_entity_poly.pdbx_seq_one_letter_code
_entity_poly.pdbx_strand_id
1 'polypeptide(L)'
;MRKRRLIDAHNVMHKIGAVASRLPENHSDAYSHFVAIVSQICLHDGIGATLVFDGPKVALNRSGGNITIQFSHPHSADEHIRSAIRQKGARGKWIVITDDQEILDDCRYAGVAAQRASEFIRLLTVDQGKSRTENLSQDPGENPEAKVNPAEVDEMLRLFKQGRDES
;
A
#
# COMPACT_ATOMS: atom_id res chain seq x y z
N MET A 1 -16.22 10.73 10.55
CA MET A 1 -15.04 9.88 10.81
C MET A 1 -14.16 9.90 9.58
N ARG A 2 -12.82 9.98 9.71
CA ARG A 2 -11.92 9.83 8.56
C ARG A 2 -11.95 8.37 8.09
N LYS A 3 -12.04 8.14 6.79
CA LYS A 3 -11.99 6.80 6.21
C LYS A 3 -10.59 6.20 6.38
N ARG A 4 -10.51 4.90 6.62
CA ARG A 4 -9.25 4.14 6.64
C ARG A 4 -9.04 3.45 5.30
N ARG A 5 -7.78 3.16 4.96
CA ARG A 5 -7.45 2.37 3.78
C ARG A 5 -7.59 0.89 4.08
N LEU A 6 -8.21 0.12 3.19
CA LEU A 6 -8.23 -1.33 3.24
C LEU A 6 -7.43 -1.82 2.03
N ILE A 7 -6.25 -2.39 2.27
CA ILE A 7 -5.26 -2.63 1.23
C ILE A 7 -5.11 -4.13 1.02
N ASP A 8 -5.30 -4.54 -0.22
CA ASP A 8 -4.90 -5.86 -0.72
C ASP A 8 -3.37 -5.90 -0.81
N ALA A 9 -2.72 -6.56 0.16
CA ALA A 9 -1.27 -6.54 0.23
C ALA A 9 -0.64 -7.28 -0.94
N HIS A 10 -1.22 -8.41 -1.37
CA HIS A 10 -0.66 -9.20 -2.46
C HIS A 10 -0.56 -8.38 -3.74
N ASN A 11 -1.65 -7.71 -4.13
CA ASN A 11 -1.70 -6.91 -5.34
C ASN A 11 -0.70 -5.73 -5.32
N VAL A 12 -0.62 -5.02 -4.19
CA VAL A 12 0.26 -3.85 -4.06
C VAL A 12 1.73 -4.27 -3.99
N MET A 13 2.05 -5.33 -3.25
CA MET A 13 3.43 -5.80 -3.07
C MET A 13 4.10 -6.17 -4.40
N HIS A 14 3.37 -6.81 -5.31
CA HIS A 14 3.89 -7.18 -6.64
C HIS A 14 4.21 -5.97 -7.53
N LYS A 15 3.70 -4.78 -7.21
CA LYS A 15 3.93 -3.55 -7.97
C LYS A 15 5.05 -2.68 -7.39
N ILE A 16 5.53 -3.00 -6.19
CA ILE A 16 6.66 -2.32 -5.55
C ILE A 16 7.91 -3.16 -5.81
N GLY A 17 8.74 -2.74 -6.77
CA GLY A 17 9.91 -3.53 -7.21
C GLY A 17 10.81 -4.03 -6.08
N ALA A 18 11.10 -3.19 -5.09
CA ALA A 18 11.93 -3.52 -3.92
C ALA A 18 11.30 -4.53 -2.94
N VAL A 19 9.98 -4.71 -2.99
CA VAL A 19 9.24 -5.72 -2.22
C VAL A 19 9.06 -6.98 -3.05
N ALA A 20 8.68 -6.82 -4.32
CA ALA A 20 8.46 -7.93 -5.25
C ALA A 20 9.71 -8.80 -5.44
N SER A 21 10.91 -8.20 -5.46
CA SER A 21 12.18 -8.95 -5.55
C SER A 21 12.47 -9.83 -4.34
N ARG A 22 11.91 -9.51 -3.17
CA ARG A 22 12.13 -10.24 -1.90
C ARG A 22 11.09 -11.34 -1.66
N LEU A 23 9.95 -11.28 -2.36
CA LEU A 23 8.89 -12.27 -2.23
C LEU A 23 9.37 -13.72 -2.45
N PRO A 24 10.20 -14.06 -3.46
CA PRO A 24 10.62 -15.44 -3.67
C PRO A 24 11.57 -15.98 -2.60
N GLU A 25 12.36 -15.10 -1.97
CA GLU A 25 13.43 -15.49 -1.04
C GLU A 25 12.93 -15.58 0.40
N ASN A 26 12.15 -14.59 0.83
CA ASN A 26 11.69 -14.49 2.21
C ASN A 26 10.41 -13.66 2.35
N HIS A 27 9.27 -14.36 2.46
CA HIS A 27 7.95 -13.72 2.61
C HIS A 27 7.88 -12.81 3.84
N SER A 28 8.52 -13.18 4.96
CA SER A 28 8.47 -12.40 6.20
C SER A 28 9.22 -11.07 6.07
N ASP A 29 10.38 -11.08 5.39
CA ASP A 29 11.13 -9.86 5.10
C ASP A 29 10.36 -8.96 4.13
N ALA A 30 9.81 -9.54 3.05
CA ALA A 30 8.99 -8.80 2.09
C ALA A 30 7.76 -8.15 2.77
N TYR A 31 7.07 -8.89 3.65
CA TYR A 31 5.92 -8.37 4.41
C TYR A 31 6.35 -7.24 5.35
N SER A 32 7.41 -7.45 6.13
CA SER A 32 7.92 -6.43 7.05
C SER A 32 8.32 -5.16 6.30
N HIS A 33 8.94 -5.32 5.13
CA HIS A 33 9.35 -4.24 4.27
C HIS A 33 8.15 -3.46 3.71
N PHE A 34 7.16 -4.17 3.17
CA PHE A 34 5.92 -3.57 2.68
C PHE A 34 5.17 -2.80 3.77
N VAL A 35 5.05 -3.39 4.95
CA VAL A 35 4.41 -2.77 6.12
C VAL A 35 5.11 -1.46 6.50
N ALA A 36 6.44 -1.42 6.45
CA ALA A 36 7.20 -0.21 6.74
C ALA A 36 6.89 0.91 5.74
N ILE A 37 6.88 0.61 4.44
CA ILE A 37 6.55 1.56 3.37
C ILE A 37 5.15 2.14 3.58
N VAL A 38 4.14 1.29 3.81
CA VAL A 38 2.75 1.76 4.02
C VAL A 38 2.62 2.56 5.31
N SER A 39 3.31 2.16 6.38
CA SER A 39 3.29 2.88 7.65
C SER A 39 3.80 4.31 7.50
N GLN A 40 4.86 4.53 6.71
CA GLN A 40 5.40 5.86 6.41
C GLN A 40 4.37 6.74 5.70
N ILE A 41 3.70 6.24 4.66
CA ILE A 41 2.63 6.97 3.96
C ILE A 41 1.52 7.34 4.95
N CYS A 42 1.11 6.36 5.75
CA CYS A 42 0.01 6.57 6.68
C CYS A 42 0.37 7.59 7.76
N LEU A 43 1.65 7.67 8.17
CA LEU A 43 2.13 8.69 9.11
C LEU A 43 2.17 10.06 8.45
N HIS A 44 2.74 10.16 7.25
CA HIS A 44 2.84 11.40 6.48
C HIS A 44 1.46 12.03 6.21
N ASP A 45 0.51 11.22 5.73
CA ASP A 45 -0.82 11.70 5.35
C ASP A 45 -1.79 11.79 6.54
N GLY A 46 -1.37 11.38 7.75
CA GLY A 46 -2.23 11.32 8.93
C GLY A 46 -3.45 10.41 8.73
N ILE A 47 -3.28 9.31 8.00
CA ILE A 47 -4.30 8.30 7.70
C ILE A 47 -3.98 6.97 8.40
N GLY A 48 -4.98 6.11 8.53
CA GLY A 48 -4.78 4.74 9.00
C GLY A 48 -5.09 3.72 7.91
N ALA A 49 -4.37 2.60 7.92
CA ALA A 49 -4.59 1.51 6.97
C ALA A 49 -4.77 0.15 7.66
N THR A 50 -5.52 -0.72 7.01
CA THR A 50 -5.59 -2.14 7.28
C THR A 50 -4.97 -2.87 6.08
N LEU A 51 -3.94 -3.66 6.33
CA LEU A 51 -3.26 -4.49 5.34
C LEU A 51 -3.81 -5.91 5.44
N VAL A 52 -4.30 -6.45 4.33
CA VAL A 52 -4.80 -7.83 4.25
C VAL A 52 -3.78 -8.65 3.45
N PHE A 53 -3.08 -9.56 4.15
CA PHE A 53 -2.15 -10.50 3.55
C PHE A 53 -2.84 -11.84 3.34
N ASP A 54 -2.51 -12.50 2.23
CA ASP A 54 -2.90 -13.88 2.02
C ASP A 54 -2.05 -14.83 2.89
N GLY A 55 -2.65 -15.93 3.30
CA GLY A 55 -1.99 -17.01 4.02
C GLY A 55 -2.05 -16.90 5.55
N PRO A 56 -1.30 -17.77 6.24
CA PRO A 56 -1.32 -17.89 7.70
C PRO A 56 -0.68 -16.67 8.36
N LYS A 57 -1.02 -16.46 9.64
CA LYS A 57 -0.42 -15.41 10.45
C LYS A 57 1.09 -15.60 10.56
N VAL A 58 1.84 -14.58 10.15
CA VAL A 58 3.29 -14.51 10.32
C VAL A 58 3.63 -13.51 11.42
N ALA A 59 4.68 -13.79 12.19
CA ALA A 59 5.23 -12.83 13.14
C ALA A 59 5.94 -11.71 12.36
N LEU A 60 5.33 -10.54 12.34
CA LEU A 60 5.91 -9.33 11.76
C LEU A 60 6.37 -8.40 12.87
N ASN A 61 7.49 -7.71 12.64
CA ASN A 61 7.93 -6.65 13.53
C ASN A 61 6.83 -5.59 13.63
N ARG A 62 6.55 -5.13 14.86
CA ARG A 62 5.41 -4.24 15.13
C ARG A 62 5.45 -3.01 14.21
N SER A 63 4.36 -2.79 13.50
CA SER A 63 4.12 -1.57 12.73
C SER A 63 3.53 -0.47 13.61
N GLY A 64 3.70 0.79 13.19
CA GLY A 64 3.18 1.95 13.90
C GLY A 64 1.67 1.86 14.16
N GLY A 65 1.18 2.57 15.19
CA GLY A 65 -0.21 2.48 15.66
C GLY A 65 -1.30 2.85 14.63
N ASN A 66 -0.91 3.36 13.45
CA ASN A 66 -1.78 3.67 12.32
C ASN A 66 -2.04 2.49 11.37
N ILE A 67 -1.29 1.39 11.50
CA ILE A 67 -1.43 0.18 10.68
C ILE A 67 -2.10 -0.93 11.46
N THR A 68 -3.08 -1.58 10.84
CA THR A 68 -3.67 -2.84 11.30
C THR A 68 -3.30 -3.93 10.31
N ILE A 69 -2.80 -5.06 10.78
CA ILE A 69 -2.44 -6.19 9.91
C ILE A 69 -3.46 -7.31 10.10
N GLN A 70 -3.95 -7.84 8.99
CA GLN A 70 -4.85 -8.99 8.93
C GLN A 70 -4.24 -10.03 7.99
N PHE A 71 -4.29 -11.29 8.41
CA PHE A 71 -3.94 -12.44 7.58
C PHE A 71 -5.24 -13.20 7.30
N SER A 72 -5.44 -13.64 6.07
CA SER A 72 -6.75 -14.14 5.63
C SER A 72 -7.02 -15.60 6.01
N HIS A 73 -6.02 -16.42 6.32
CA HIS A 73 -6.22 -17.85 6.59
C HIS A 73 -7.27 -18.12 7.70
N PRO A 74 -8.22 -19.07 7.49
CA PRO A 74 -8.31 -20.07 6.41
C PRO A 74 -8.94 -19.58 5.09
N HIS A 75 -9.35 -18.33 5.03
CA HIS A 75 -9.99 -17.70 3.88
C HIS A 75 -8.98 -16.99 2.96
N SER A 76 -9.42 -16.56 1.78
CA SER A 76 -8.59 -15.72 0.90
C SER A 76 -8.62 -14.25 1.32
N ALA A 77 -7.60 -13.49 0.91
CA ALA A 77 -7.58 -12.05 1.13
C ALA A 77 -8.80 -11.37 0.49
N ASP A 78 -9.20 -11.82 -0.70
CA ASP A 78 -10.39 -11.37 -1.40
C ASP A 78 -11.66 -11.58 -0.57
N GLU A 79 -11.84 -12.76 0.04
CA GLU A 79 -13.00 -13.05 0.89
C GLU A 79 -13.06 -12.09 2.08
N HIS A 80 -11.92 -11.81 2.70
CA HIS A 80 -11.81 -10.84 3.79
C HIS A 80 -12.20 -9.43 3.34
N ILE A 81 -11.69 -8.99 2.19
CA ILE A 81 -11.96 -7.65 1.64
C ILE A 81 -13.44 -7.53 1.25
N ARG A 82 -14.00 -8.52 0.54
CA ARG A 82 -15.42 -8.57 0.17
C ARG A 82 -16.32 -8.58 1.40
N SER A 83 -15.96 -9.33 2.44
CA SER A 83 -16.66 -9.30 3.74
C SER A 83 -16.64 -7.90 4.35
N ALA A 84 -15.49 -7.22 4.35
CA ALA A 84 -15.35 -5.86 4.87
C ALA A 84 -16.16 -4.82 4.06
N ILE A 85 -16.27 -5.00 2.74
CA ILE A 85 -17.08 -4.14 1.84
C ILE A 85 -18.58 -4.29 2.13
N ARG A 86 -19.04 -5.52 2.39
CA ARG A 86 -20.46 -5.84 2.63
C ARG A 86 -20.96 -5.45 4.03
N GLN A 87 -20.06 -5.12 4.95
CA GLN A 87 -20.44 -4.72 6.31
C GLN A 87 -21.22 -3.39 6.33
N LYS A 88 -22.20 -3.30 7.23
CA LYS A 88 -22.94 -2.06 7.48
C LYS A 88 -21.98 -0.92 7.85
N GLY A 89 -22.08 0.20 7.13
CA GLY A 89 -21.22 1.37 7.34
C GLY A 89 -19.88 1.34 6.59
N ALA A 90 -19.59 0.31 5.79
CA ALA A 90 -18.36 0.21 4.99
C ALA A 90 -18.10 1.46 4.13
N ARG A 91 -19.13 2.01 3.48
CA ARG A 91 -19.04 3.24 2.66
C ARG A 91 -18.42 4.44 3.38
N GLY A 92 -18.74 4.61 4.66
CA GLY A 92 -18.21 5.70 5.50
C GLY A 92 -16.90 5.37 6.18
N LYS A 93 -16.47 4.10 6.15
CA LYS A 93 -15.33 3.56 6.89
C LYS A 93 -14.11 3.34 6.00
N TRP A 94 -14.31 2.84 4.78
CA TRP A 94 -13.23 2.31 3.94
C TRP A 94 -13.01 3.09 2.65
N ILE A 95 -11.75 3.12 2.24
CA ILE A 95 -11.31 3.26 0.85
C ILE A 95 -10.49 2.01 0.52
N VAL A 96 -10.96 1.20 -0.41
CA VAL A 96 -10.31 -0.07 -0.79
C VAL A 96 -9.20 0.21 -1.80
N ILE A 97 -8.04 -0.40 -1.62
CA ILE A 97 -6.89 -0.28 -2.52
C ILE A 97 -6.58 -1.65 -3.08
N THR A 98 -6.87 -1.82 -4.38
CA THR A 98 -6.62 -3.05 -5.14
C THR A 98 -6.67 -2.74 -6.64
N ASP A 99 -6.07 -3.59 -7.46
CA ASP A 99 -6.30 -3.60 -8.91
C ASP A 99 -7.20 -4.76 -9.35
N ASP A 100 -7.67 -5.61 -8.44
CA ASP A 100 -8.61 -6.69 -8.74
C ASP A 100 -9.96 -6.14 -9.22
N GLN A 101 -10.37 -6.55 -10.41
CA GLN A 101 -11.57 -6.00 -11.05
C GLN A 101 -12.86 -6.44 -10.34
N GLU A 102 -12.92 -7.66 -9.80
CA GLU A 102 -14.09 -8.16 -9.08
C GLU A 102 -14.29 -7.39 -7.77
N ILE A 103 -13.21 -7.12 -7.02
CA ILE A 103 -13.28 -6.35 -5.78
C ILE A 103 -13.69 -4.90 -6.07
N LEU A 104 -13.20 -4.31 -7.16
CA LEU A 104 -13.57 -2.95 -7.56
C LEU A 104 -15.04 -2.85 -7.95
N ASP A 105 -15.57 -3.86 -8.64
CA ASP A 105 -16.98 -3.92 -8.98
C ASP A 105 -17.83 -4.11 -7.71
N ASP A 106 -17.42 -4.97 -6.77
CA ASP A 106 -18.05 -5.10 -5.45
C ASP A 106 -18.06 -3.77 -4.68
N CYS A 107 -16.97 -3.00 -4.73
CA CYS A 107 -16.91 -1.66 -4.14
C CYS A 107 -17.93 -0.72 -4.79
N ARG A 108 -18.02 -0.73 -6.13
CA ARG A 108 -18.97 0.09 -6.89
C ARG A 108 -20.41 -0.25 -6.50
N TYR A 109 -20.76 -1.53 -6.47
CA TYR A 109 -22.11 -1.99 -6.08
C TYR A 109 -22.45 -1.60 -4.63
N ALA A 110 -21.49 -1.69 -3.71
CA ALA A 110 -21.68 -1.33 -2.30
C ALA A 110 -21.56 0.20 -2.02
N GLY A 111 -21.21 1.00 -3.03
CA GLY A 111 -20.94 2.44 -2.87
C GLY A 111 -19.72 2.74 -1.97
N VAL A 112 -18.80 1.78 -1.83
CA VAL A 112 -17.53 1.93 -1.12
C VAL A 112 -16.53 2.58 -2.06
N ALA A 113 -15.76 3.55 -1.56
CA ALA A 113 -14.72 4.19 -2.36
C ALA A 113 -13.59 3.19 -2.63
N ALA A 114 -13.05 3.20 -3.84
CA ALA A 114 -11.89 2.41 -4.20
C ALA A 114 -10.84 3.27 -4.91
N GLN A 115 -9.58 2.86 -4.81
CA GLN A 115 -8.42 3.45 -5.46
C GLN A 115 -7.59 2.33 -6.08
N ARG A 116 -7.04 2.54 -7.28
CA ARG A 116 -6.15 1.56 -7.91
C ARG A 116 -4.84 1.45 -7.13
N ALA A 117 -4.27 0.25 -7.06
CA ALA A 117 -2.98 0.02 -6.40
C ALA A 117 -1.87 0.86 -7.03
N SER A 118 -1.90 0.99 -8.36
CA SER A 118 -0.98 1.85 -9.11
C SER A 118 -1.08 3.33 -8.75
N GLU A 119 -2.29 3.87 -8.54
CA GLU A 119 -2.50 5.25 -8.09
C GLU A 119 -1.97 5.45 -6.67
N PHE A 120 -2.19 4.47 -5.78
CA PHE A 120 -1.67 4.50 -4.43
C PHE A 120 -0.13 4.52 -4.42
N ILE A 121 0.50 3.76 -5.32
CA ILE A 121 1.95 3.73 -5.49
C ILE A 121 2.48 5.02 -6.12
N ARG A 122 1.75 5.68 -7.03
CA ARG A 122 2.19 6.98 -7.57
C ARG A 122 2.31 8.06 -6.49
N LEU A 123 1.47 8.01 -5.46
CA LEU A 123 1.62 8.89 -4.30
C LEU A 123 2.95 8.65 -3.56
N LEU A 124 3.57 7.47 -3.67
CA LEU A 124 4.92 7.20 -3.14
C LEU A 124 6.03 7.97 -3.87
N THR A 125 5.83 8.28 -5.16
CA THR A 125 6.90 8.79 -6.05
C THR A 125 6.79 10.29 -6.31
N VAL A 126 5.58 10.83 -6.44
CA VAL A 126 5.36 12.23 -6.82
C VAL A 126 5.64 13.20 -5.66
N ASP A 127 5.46 12.79 -4.41
CA ASP A 127 5.68 13.68 -3.26
C ASP A 127 7.17 13.88 -2.92
N GLN A 128 8.07 13.08 -3.51
CA GLN A 128 9.52 13.24 -3.40
C GLN A 128 10.08 14.24 -4.43
N GLY A 129 9.36 14.50 -5.54
CA GLY A 129 9.79 15.40 -6.61
C GLY A 129 9.55 16.88 -6.33
N LYS A 130 8.76 17.23 -5.31
CA LYS A 130 8.39 18.63 -5.01
C LYS A 130 9.33 19.37 -4.05
N SER A 131 10.40 18.74 -3.59
CA SER A 131 11.44 19.42 -2.78
C SER A 131 12.66 19.92 -3.56
N ARG A 132 12.71 19.79 -4.89
CA ARG A 132 13.73 20.49 -5.69
C ARG A 132 13.25 20.69 -7.12
N THR A 133 13.07 21.97 -7.45
CA THR A 133 13.06 22.59 -8.79
C THR A 133 11.73 23.26 -9.10
N GLU A 134 11.76 24.59 -8.93
CA GLU A 134 10.81 25.53 -9.50
C GLU A 134 10.71 25.37 -11.02
N ASN A 135 9.52 25.69 -11.55
CA ASN A 135 9.18 25.87 -12.96
C ASN A 135 9.22 24.61 -13.86
N LEU A 136 8.04 24.12 -14.23
CA LEU A 136 7.55 24.16 -15.62
C LEU A 136 6.08 23.73 -15.69
N SER A 137 5.38 24.43 -16.55
CA SER A 137 3.93 24.41 -16.76
C SER A 137 3.45 23.21 -17.60
N GLN A 138 2.13 22.96 -17.51
CA GLN A 138 1.24 22.26 -18.46
C GLN A 138 1.05 20.73 -18.31
N ASP A 139 -0.20 20.38 -17.97
CA ASP A 139 -0.93 19.11 -18.13
C ASP A 139 -1.21 18.81 -19.63
N PRO A 140 -1.83 17.68 -20.06
CA PRO A 140 -1.72 16.27 -19.67
C PRO A 140 -1.24 15.42 -20.87
N GLY A 141 -0.48 14.34 -20.65
CA GLY A 141 -0.13 13.40 -21.73
C GLY A 141 0.26 12.03 -21.20
N GLU A 142 -0.49 11.01 -21.61
CA GLU A 142 -0.21 9.60 -21.40
C GLU A 142 1.27 9.27 -21.63
N ASN A 143 1.88 8.60 -20.65
CA ASN A 143 3.11 7.85 -20.89
C ASN A 143 2.92 6.42 -20.31
N PRO A 144 2.90 5.35 -21.14
CA PRO A 144 2.49 4.01 -20.70
C PRO A 144 3.55 3.21 -19.95
N GLU A 145 4.72 3.75 -19.63
CA GLU A 145 5.81 2.96 -19.04
C GLU A 145 6.61 3.72 -17.97
N ALA A 146 5.93 4.18 -16.91
CA ALA A 146 6.62 4.50 -15.67
C ALA A 146 7.09 3.20 -15.01
N LYS A 147 8.16 2.61 -15.54
CA LYS A 147 8.91 1.54 -14.88
C LYS A 147 9.52 2.13 -13.63
N VAL A 148 8.88 1.86 -12.50
CA VAL A 148 9.41 2.16 -11.15
C VAL A 148 10.83 1.62 -11.10
N ASN A 149 11.83 2.50 -10.96
CA ASN A 149 13.21 2.07 -10.84
C ASN A 149 13.39 1.48 -9.43
N PRO A 150 13.66 0.17 -9.29
CA PRO A 150 13.84 -0.45 -7.99
C PRO A 150 15.00 0.18 -7.20
N ALA A 151 15.99 0.76 -7.89
CA ALA A 151 17.12 1.43 -7.27
C ALA A 151 16.73 2.71 -6.51
N GLU A 152 15.72 3.47 -6.97
CA GLU A 152 15.28 4.69 -6.28
C GLU A 152 14.59 4.35 -4.95
N VAL A 153 13.80 3.27 -4.95
CA VAL A 153 13.15 2.77 -3.73
C VAL A 153 14.21 2.24 -2.74
N ASP A 154 15.19 1.47 -3.22
CA ASP A 154 16.29 0.93 -2.41
C ASP A 154 17.22 2.02 -1.86
N GLU A 155 17.44 3.11 -2.62
CA GLU A 155 18.23 4.26 -2.18
C GLU A 155 17.53 5.02 -1.04
N MET A 156 16.22 5.21 -1.14
CA MET A 156 15.42 5.77 -0.05
C MET A 156 15.47 4.92 1.23
N LEU A 157 15.47 3.60 1.09
CA LEU A 157 15.57 2.67 2.22
C LEU A 157 16.97 2.66 2.84
N ARG A 158 18.02 2.85 2.03
CA ARG A 158 19.41 2.94 2.49
C ARG A 158 19.66 4.17 3.35
N LEU A 159 19.15 5.33 2.93
CA LEU A 159 19.30 6.59 3.69
C LEU A 159 18.69 6.48 5.10
N PHE A 160 17.66 5.64 5.29
CA PHE A 160 17.03 5.42 6.60
C PHE A 160 17.75 4.43 7.51
N LYS A 161 18.54 3.49 6.98
CA LYS A 161 19.39 2.63 7.84
C LYS A 161 20.51 3.43 8.50
N GLN A 162 21.04 4.45 7.82
CA GLN A 162 22.10 5.30 8.35
C GLN A 162 21.65 6.25 9.47
N GLY A 163 20.36 6.59 9.55
CA GLY A 163 19.81 7.43 10.64
C GLY A 163 19.47 6.69 11.94
N ARG A 164 19.72 5.37 12.02
CA ARG A 164 19.39 4.52 13.18
C ARG A 164 20.60 4.04 13.98
N ASP A 165 21.82 4.34 13.53
CA ASP A 165 23.09 3.96 14.17
C ASP A 165 23.78 5.14 14.90
N GLU A 166 23.11 6.28 15.09
CA GLU A 166 23.62 7.43 15.86
C GLU A 166 22.80 7.70 17.15
N SER A 167 22.58 6.66 17.96
CA SER A 167 22.05 6.81 19.32
C SER A 167 22.64 5.79 20.27
#